data_AF-A0A5B1QDQ9-F1
#
_entry.id   AF-A0A5B1QDQ9-F1
#
_cell.length_a   1.000
_cell.length_b   1.000
_cell.length_c   1.000
_cell.angle_alpha   90.00
_cell.angle_beta   90.00
_cell.angle_gamma   90.00
#
_symmetry.space_group_name_H-M   'P 1'
#
loop_
_entity.id
_entity.type
_entity.pdbx_description
1 polymer ?
#
loop_
_entity_poly.entity_id
_entity_poly.type
_entity_poly.pdbx_seq_one_letter_code
_entity_poly.pdbx_strand_id
1 'polypeptide(L)'
;MPLCTTCAQPLPYLYTVYHSANNIRLEQCPSCLQIADPYVEHYGGHRLRVLTDLIWLKRDVYRHLLFNRGAPPRRVDARSRTIRHARVKDKESDDESSDSVGSGKGQKVWDAEKERWGLIARLGMFLVLVDAFIRWSKLGTSSFQRPWRLESNADVALQFMRVLLGCFIETVAFHAGITFSSFVVLTSLDWVSARLNRPKAPPSGVRQQLRYSHIPLCLLYSSLTKSFLLFLLSIWPPLRDPYPPHPRDYIYTLHVENPILQTIWEAFDDDKLDREWVVRNVLGGMSAGFGLRVVLDCHPVFTTVVILAGWGIKTAVAGVVSGWVGADEESVGEVWLAYSIP
;
A
#
# COMPACT_ATOMS: atom_id res chain seq x y z
N MET A 1 -10.38 10.36 -14.34
CA MET A 1 -9.47 11.36 -14.92
C MET A 1 -8.16 11.29 -14.14
N PRO A 2 -7.00 11.46 -14.79
CA PRO A 2 -5.74 11.50 -14.07
C PRO A 2 -5.62 12.74 -13.17
N LEU A 3 -4.71 12.69 -12.20
CA LEU A 3 -4.43 13.76 -11.25
C LEU A 3 -2.99 14.26 -11.42
N CYS A 4 -2.75 15.54 -11.16
CA CYS A 4 -1.38 16.02 -10.97
C CYS A 4 -0.75 15.33 -9.75
N THR A 5 0.45 14.76 -9.89
CA THR A 5 1.13 14.08 -8.79
C THR A 5 1.49 15.02 -7.65
N THR A 6 1.75 16.30 -7.90
CA THR A 6 2.13 17.30 -6.87
C THR A 6 0.94 17.92 -6.15
N CYS A 7 -0.04 18.50 -6.87
CA CYS A 7 -1.16 19.24 -6.26
C CYS A 7 -2.48 18.46 -6.21
N ALA A 8 -2.55 17.25 -6.78
CA ALA A 8 -3.75 16.43 -6.90
C ALA A 8 -4.93 17.08 -7.66
N GLN A 9 -4.68 18.14 -8.43
CA GLN A 9 -5.70 18.72 -9.31
C GLN A 9 -6.01 17.75 -10.45
N PRO A 10 -7.29 17.49 -10.77
CA PRO A 10 -7.67 16.67 -11.91
C PRO A 10 -7.23 17.30 -13.23
N LEU A 11 -6.71 16.48 -14.13
CA LEU A 11 -6.27 16.88 -15.46
C LEU A 11 -6.95 16.04 -16.53
N PRO A 12 -7.22 16.60 -17.72
CA PRO A 12 -7.80 15.83 -18.81
C PRO A 12 -6.80 14.80 -19.36
N TYR A 13 -5.52 15.18 -19.46
CA TYR A 13 -4.44 14.35 -19.99
C TYR A 13 -3.14 14.66 -19.23
N LEU A 14 -2.26 13.67 -19.11
CA LEU A 14 -0.94 13.81 -18.47
C LEU A 14 0.19 14.04 -19.48
N TYR A 15 -0.01 13.54 -20.70
CA TYR A 15 0.97 13.61 -21.76
C TYR A 15 0.28 13.58 -23.13
N THR A 16 0.96 14.19 -24.09
CA THR A 16 0.58 14.22 -25.49
C THR A 16 1.51 13.34 -26.30
N VAL A 17 0.94 12.48 -27.14
CA VAL A 17 1.69 11.62 -28.08
C VAL A 17 1.53 12.20 -29.49
N TYR A 18 2.65 12.44 -30.16
CA TYR A 18 2.68 12.90 -31.55
C TYR A 18 2.82 11.73 -32.53
N HIS A 19 2.20 11.85 -33.70
CA HIS A 19 2.23 10.82 -34.75
C HIS A 19 3.64 10.52 -35.28
N SER A 20 4.52 11.52 -35.32
CA SER A 20 5.88 11.35 -35.79
C SER A 20 6.79 10.88 -34.64
N ALA A 21 7.22 9.61 -34.73
CA ALA A 21 8.36 9.04 -34.01
C ALA A 21 8.23 8.86 -32.48
N ASN A 22 7.09 8.39 -31.96
CA ASN A 22 6.90 8.07 -30.53
C ASN A 22 7.27 9.21 -29.55
N ASN A 23 7.30 10.46 -30.03
CA ASN A 23 7.60 11.60 -29.21
C ASN A 23 6.45 11.85 -28.25
N ILE A 24 6.74 11.77 -26.96
CA ILE A 24 5.81 12.13 -25.89
C ILE A 24 6.22 13.47 -25.31
N ARG A 25 5.23 14.32 -25.04
CA ARG A 25 5.42 15.57 -24.29
C ARG A 25 4.59 15.50 -23.03
N LEU A 26 5.22 15.66 -21.88
CA LEU A 26 4.49 15.75 -20.62
C LEU A 26 3.73 17.08 -20.54
N GLU A 27 2.51 17.03 -20.03
CA GLU A 27 1.68 18.20 -19.79
C GLU A 27 2.11 18.90 -18.50
N GLN A 28 1.98 20.22 -18.47
CA GLN A 28 2.20 21.03 -17.28
C GLN A 28 0.86 21.26 -16.57
N CYS A 29 0.84 21.13 -15.24
CA CYS A 29 -0.36 21.42 -14.47
C CYS A 29 -0.64 22.93 -14.47
N PRO A 30 -1.84 23.39 -14.86
CA PRO A 30 -2.16 24.82 -14.88
C PRO A 30 -2.27 25.44 -13.47
N SER A 31 -2.41 24.62 -12.42
CA SER A 31 -2.57 25.11 -11.05
C SER A 31 -1.24 25.31 -10.33
N CYS A 32 -0.32 24.34 -10.39
CA CYS A 32 0.97 24.42 -9.70
C CYS A 32 2.16 24.68 -10.63
N LEU A 33 1.94 24.72 -11.94
CA LEU A 33 2.96 24.92 -12.98
C LEU A 33 4.09 23.88 -12.96
N GLN A 34 3.92 22.76 -12.26
CA GLN A 34 4.84 21.62 -12.31
C GLN A 34 4.42 20.66 -13.43
N ILE A 35 5.36 19.82 -13.85
CA ILE A 35 5.06 18.70 -14.75
C ILE A 35 3.98 17.82 -14.08
N ALA A 36 2.91 17.52 -14.82
CA ALA A 36 1.72 16.87 -14.28
C ALA A 36 2.01 15.51 -13.66
N ASP A 37 2.83 14.70 -14.33
CA ASP A 37 3.30 13.40 -13.84
C ASP A 37 4.66 13.05 -14.46
N PRO A 38 5.77 13.27 -13.72
CA PRO A 38 7.12 12.93 -14.17
C PRO A 38 7.34 11.44 -14.40
N TYR A 39 6.52 10.56 -13.80
CA TYR A 39 6.73 9.11 -13.88
C TYR A 39 6.22 8.50 -15.18
N VAL A 40 5.47 9.24 -16.00
CA VAL A 40 4.95 8.79 -17.30
C VAL A 40 6.07 8.51 -18.31
N GLU A 41 7.17 9.26 -18.30
CA GLU A 41 8.30 9.00 -19.19
C GLU A 41 8.98 7.65 -18.92
N HIS A 42 8.77 7.08 -17.73
CA HIS A 42 9.49 5.90 -17.27
C HIS A 42 8.80 4.56 -17.59
N TYR A 43 7.71 4.57 -18.37
CA TYR A 43 7.02 3.35 -18.85
C TYR A 43 7.89 2.58 -19.87
N GLY A 44 8.95 1.92 -19.40
CA GLY A 44 9.76 1.01 -20.22
C GLY A 44 11.10 0.62 -19.59
N GLY A 45 11.88 1.60 -19.12
CA GLY A 45 13.29 1.39 -18.71
C GLY A 45 13.67 1.71 -17.26
N HIS A 46 12.97 2.62 -16.57
CA HIS A 46 13.43 3.16 -15.26
C HIS A 46 12.53 2.78 -14.07
N ARG A 47 12.14 1.49 -13.97
CA ARG A 47 11.32 0.95 -12.86
C ARG A 47 11.97 1.12 -11.48
N LEU A 48 13.30 1.25 -11.44
CA LEU A 48 14.06 1.47 -10.22
C LEU A 48 13.69 2.79 -9.53
N ARG A 49 13.46 3.87 -10.28
CA ARG A 49 13.09 5.17 -9.67
C ARG A 49 11.74 5.10 -8.97
N VAL A 50 10.74 4.50 -9.65
CA VAL A 50 9.41 4.27 -9.06
C VAL A 50 9.53 3.40 -7.81
N LEU A 51 10.33 2.33 -7.86
CA LEU A 51 10.53 1.44 -6.72
C LEU A 51 11.20 2.17 -5.53
N THR A 52 12.27 2.90 -5.76
CA THR A 52 12.98 3.65 -4.70
C THR A 52 12.09 4.72 -4.09
N ASP A 53 11.40 5.50 -4.92
CA ASP A 53 10.47 6.53 -4.45
C ASP A 53 9.31 5.93 -3.65
N LEU A 54 8.90 4.69 -3.99
CA LEU A 54 7.86 3.98 -3.27
C LEU A 54 8.36 3.47 -1.91
N ILE A 55 9.58 2.91 -1.86
CA ILE A 55 10.23 2.50 -0.60
C ILE A 55 10.40 3.70 0.34
N TRP A 56 10.75 4.87 -0.22
CA TRP A 56 10.90 6.13 0.51
C TRP A 56 9.57 6.84 0.81
N LEU A 57 8.43 6.20 0.47
CA LEU A 57 7.10 6.73 0.74
C LEU A 57 6.91 8.15 0.18
N LYS A 58 7.31 8.43 -1.06
CA LYS A 58 7.02 9.73 -1.69
C LYS A 58 5.56 9.81 -2.10
N ARG A 59 4.87 10.92 -1.83
CA ARG A 59 3.44 11.08 -2.16
C ARG A 59 3.15 11.00 -3.66
N ASP A 60 4.07 11.52 -4.47
CA ASP A 60 3.90 11.66 -5.92
C ASP A 60 3.80 10.29 -6.61
N VAL A 61 4.60 9.31 -6.17
CA VAL A 61 4.57 7.96 -6.74
C VAL A 61 3.28 7.20 -6.37
N TYR A 62 2.72 7.42 -5.18
CA TYR A 62 1.40 6.85 -4.85
C TYR A 62 0.32 7.40 -5.77
N ARG A 63 0.33 8.72 -6.02
CA ARG A 63 -0.64 9.34 -6.93
C ARG A 63 -0.47 8.83 -8.36
N HIS A 64 0.77 8.65 -8.80
CA HIS A 64 1.07 8.04 -10.09
C HIS A 64 0.49 6.62 -10.20
N LEU A 65 0.82 5.74 -9.25
CA LEU A 65 0.46 4.33 -9.30
C LEU A 65 -1.04 4.08 -9.12
N LEU A 66 -1.70 4.89 -8.29
CA LEU A 66 -3.11 4.70 -7.93
C LEU A 66 -4.07 5.39 -8.92
N PHE A 67 -3.77 6.62 -9.36
CA PHE A 67 -4.73 7.42 -10.13
C PHE A 67 -4.33 7.63 -11.59
N ASN A 68 -3.02 7.60 -11.91
CA ASN A 68 -2.52 7.95 -13.24
C ASN A 68 -2.10 6.73 -14.08
N ARG A 69 -1.97 5.57 -13.46
CA ARG A 69 -1.55 4.34 -14.13
C ARG A 69 -2.54 3.96 -15.24
N GLY A 70 -2.02 3.86 -16.46
CA GLY A 70 -2.83 3.54 -17.64
C GLY A 70 -3.71 4.70 -18.14
N ALA A 71 -3.45 5.94 -17.72
CA ALA A 71 -4.18 7.09 -18.22
C ALA A 71 -4.01 7.24 -19.75
N PRO A 72 -5.09 7.45 -20.52
CA PRO A 72 -4.99 7.56 -21.97
C PRO A 72 -4.24 8.84 -22.37
N PRO A 73 -3.34 8.77 -23.37
CA PRO A 73 -2.67 9.95 -23.89
C PRO A 73 -3.62 10.86 -24.65
N ARG A 74 -3.29 12.15 -24.69
CA ARG A 74 -3.81 13.05 -25.72
C ARG A 74 -3.13 12.71 -27.04
N ARG A 75 -3.91 12.37 -28.08
CA ARG A 75 -3.39 12.19 -29.43
C ARG A 75 -3.66 13.46 -30.22
N VAL A 76 -2.62 14.04 -30.81
CA VAL A 76 -2.79 15.18 -31.73
C VAL A 76 -3.14 14.59 -33.09
N ASP A 77 -4.43 14.33 -33.33
CA ASP A 77 -4.89 13.92 -34.64
C ASP A 77 -4.64 15.07 -35.64
N ALA A 78 -4.09 14.75 -36.81
CA ALA A 78 -3.85 15.69 -37.90
C ALA A 78 -5.14 16.38 -38.44
N ARG A 79 -6.32 16.03 -37.90
CA ARG A 79 -7.64 16.49 -38.31
C ARG A 79 -7.90 17.97 -38.04
N SER A 80 -7.09 18.64 -37.21
CA SER A 80 -7.17 20.09 -37.03
C SER A 80 -6.62 20.91 -38.21
N ARG A 81 -5.93 20.28 -39.18
CA ARG A 81 -5.54 20.94 -40.44
C ARG A 81 -6.64 20.94 -41.50
N THR A 82 -7.59 20.00 -41.45
CA THR A 82 -8.62 19.88 -42.49
C THR A 82 -9.76 20.89 -42.32
N ILE A 83 -10.02 21.40 -41.11
CA ILE A 83 -11.10 22.38 -40.87
C ILE A 83 -10.80 23.76 -41.47
N ARG A 84 -9.52 24.14 -41.65
CA ARG A 84 -9.18 25.38 -42.36
C ARG A 84 -9.29 25.26 -43.89
N HIS A 85 -9.26 24.05 -44.45
CA HIS A 85 -9.44 23.83 -45.90
C HIS A 85 -10.85 23.33 -46.28
N ALA A 86 -11.65 22.87 -45.31
CA ALA A 86 -13.01 22.36 -45.56
C ALA A 86 -14.12 23.42 -45.41
N ARG A 87 -13.81 24.70 -45.14
CA ARG A 87 -14.82 25.77 -45.12
C ARG A 87 -15.23 26.26 -46.52
N VAL A 88 -14.77 25.59 -47.58
CA VAL A 88 -15.03 25.98 -48.99
C VAL A 88 -15.70 24.87 -49.81
N LYS A 89 -16.16 23.76 -49.22
CA LYS A 89 -16.92 22.75 -49.98
C LYS A 89 -18.07 22.13 -49.17
N ASP A 90 -19.21 22.77 -49.32
CA ASP A 90 -20.56 22.23 -49.55
C ASP A 90 -21.06 21.01 -48.75
N LYS A 91 -22.17 21.29 -48.05
CA LYS A 91 -23.47 20.60 -48.05
C LYS A 91 -23.55 19.13 -48.50
N GLU A 92 -24.40 18.42 -47.75
CA GLU A 92 -25.30 17.33 -48.16
C GLU A 92 -24.78 15.89 -47.94
N SER A 93 -25.19 15.30 -46.82
CA SER A 93 -25.89 13.99 -46.76
C SER A 93 -26.12 13.63 -45.30
N ASP A 94 -27.40 13.56 -44.95
CA ASP A 94 -27.90 12.82 -43.79
C ASP A 94 -27.48 11.36 -43.89
N ASP A 95 -26.97 10.79 -42.80
CA ASP A 95 -27.20 9.37 -42.52
C ASP A 95 -27.03 9.07 -41.03
N GLU A 96 -28.03 8.34 -40.56
CA GLU A 96 -28.32 7.96 -39.18
C GLU A 96 -27.23 7.07 -38.57
N SER A 97 -26.86 7.34 -37.32
CA SER A 97 -26.47 6.32 -36.34
C SER A 97 -26.43 6.92 -34.93
N SER A 98 -27.61 7.34 -34.47
CA SER A 98 -27.93 7.28 -33.06
C SER A 98 -28.02 5.81 -32.63
N ASP A 99 -27.36 5.48 -31.51
CA ASP A 99 -27.58 4.33 -30.62
C ASP A 99 -26.42 3.34 -30.46
N SER A 100 -25.55 3.62 -29.47
CA SER A 100 -24.81 2.62 -28.66
C SER A 100 -23.85 3.25 -27.61
N VAL A 101 -23.88 4.58 -27.41
CA VAL A 101 -22.88 5.32 -26.61
C VAL A 101 -22.94 5.04 -25.08
N GLY A 102 -24.01 4.41 -24.58
CA GLY A 102 -24.19 4.13 -23.15
C GLY A 102 -23.53 2.84 -22.63
N SER A 103 -23.59 1.75 -23.39
CA SER A 103 -23.19 0.41 -22.93
C SER A 103 -21.66 0.24 -22.79
N GLY A 104 -20.90 0.79 -23.75
CA GLY A 104 -19.44 0.62 -23.77
C GLY A 104 -18.68 1.36 -22.66
N LYS A 105 -19.28 2.39 -22.04
CA LYS A 105 -18.62 3.16 -20.97
C LYS A 105 -18.63 2.41 -19.63
N GLY A 106 -19.74 1.75 -19.31
CA GLY A 106 -19.86 0.91 -18.11
C GLY A 106 -18.92 -0.29 -18.17
N GLN A 107 -18.89 -0.98 -19.32
CA GLN A 107 -18.03 -2.14 -19.53
C GLN A 107 -16.54 -1.79 -19.36
N LYS A 108 -16.07 -0.70 -19.98
CA LYS A 108 -14.68 -0.23 -19.82
C LYS A 108 -14.30 0.09 -18.37
N VAL A 109 -15.24 0.63 -17.58
CA VAL A 109 -15.00 0.94 -16.16
C VAL A 109 -14.87 -0.34 -15.34
N TRP A 110 -15.70 -1.34 -15.63
CA TRP A 110 -15.67 -2.66 -15.01
C TRP A 110 -14.38 -3.42 -15.35
N ASP A 111 -13.97 -3.41 -16.62
CA ASP A 111 -12.75 -4.07 -17.07
C ASP A 111 -11.51 -3.49 -16.36
N ALA A 112 -11.42 -2.15 -16.26
CA ALA A 112 -10.35 -1.49 -15.52
C ALA A 112 -10.37 -1.81 -14.01
N GLU A 113 -11.56 -2.04 -13.43
CA GLU A 113 -11.69 -2.46 -12.04
C GLU A 113 -11.22 -3.90 -11.86
N LYS A 114 -11.58 -4.80 -12.78
CA LYS A 114 -11.11 -6.18 -12.79
C LYS A 114 -9.59 -6.27 -12.91
N GLU A 115 -8.97 -5.45 -13.76
CA GLU A 115 -7.52 -5.36 -13.87
C GLU A 115 -6.86 -4.91 -12.55
N ARG A 116 -7.45 -3.93 -11.86
CA ARG A 116 -6.98 -3.50 -10.53
C ARG A 116 -7.08 -4.63 -9.50
N TRP A 117 -8.20 -5.33 -9.43
CA TRP A 117 -8.36 -6.48 -8.53
C TRP A 117 -7.40 -7.63 -8.87
N GLY A 118 -7.15 -7.88 -10.15
CA GLY A 118 -6.13 -8.83 -10.59
C GLY A 118 -4.72 -8.44 -10.13
N LEU A 119 -4.38 -7.15 -10.18
CA LEU A 119 -3.12 -6.62 -9.66
C LEU A 119 -3.03 -6.76 -8.13
N ILE A 120 -4.11 -6.42 -7.41
CA ILE A 120 -4.20 -6.58 -5.95
C ILE A 120 -3.98 -8.03 -5.56
N ALA A 121 -4.65 -8.97 -6.24
CA ALA A 121 -4.51 -10.40 -5.98
C ALA A 121 -3.07 -10.87 -6.23
N ARG A 122 -2.46 -10.47 -7.36
CA ARG A 122 -1.08 -10.86 -7.71
C ARG A 122 -0.05 -10.33 -6.72
N LEU A 123 -0.14 -9.05 -6.36
CA LEU A 123 0.77 -8.43 -5.39
C LEU A 123 0.54 -8.98 -3.98
N GLY A 124 -0.73 -9.10 -3.57
CA GLY A 124 -1.11 -9.67 -2.28
C GLY A 124 -0.63 -11.10 -2.11
N MET A 125 -0.81 -11.96 -3.11
CA MET A 125 -0.33 -13.34 -3.07
C MET A 125 1.18 -13.41 -2.88
N PHE A 126 1.95 -12.60 -3.61
CA PHE A 126 3.40 -12.55 -3.46
C PHE A 126 3.81 -12.11 -2.05
N LEU A 127 3.19 -11.05 -1.53
CA LEU A 127 3.52 -10.52 -0.20
C LEU A 127 3.14 -11.48 0.92
N VAL A 128 1.99 -12.16 0.81
CA VAL A 128 1.55 -13.18 1.77
C VAL A 128 2.50 -14.39 1.76
N LEU A 129 2.95 -14.83 0.58
CA LEU A 129 3.92 -15.93 0.47
C LEU A 129 5.26 -15.58 1.12
N VAL A 130 5.77 -14.37 0.88
CA VAL A 130 7.03 -13.90 1.49
C VAL A 130 6.88 -13.80 3.01
N ASP A 131 5.79 -13.22 3.50
CA ASP A 131 5.53 -13.08 4.94
C ASP A 131 5.37 -14.44 5.63
N ALA A 132 4.64 -15.37 5.01
CA ALA A 132 4.49 -16.74 5.47
C ALA A 132 5.82 -17.51 5.49
N PHE A 133 6.65 -17.36 4.46
CA PHE A 133 7.97 -17.99 4.41
C PHE A 133 8.87 -17.47 5.54
N ILE A 134 8.89 -16.15 5.77
CA ILE A 134 9.69 -15.56 6.84
C ILE A 134 9.21 -16.10 8.21
N ARG A 135 7.90 -16.11 8.47
CA ARG A 135 7.34 -16.62 9.74
C ARG A 135 7.59 -18.11 9.93
N TRP A 136 7.38 -18.91 8.89
CA TRP A 136 7.66 -20.35 8.92
C TRP A 136 9.14 -20.64 9.20
N SER A 137 10.07 -19.91 8.57
CA SER A 137 11.51 -20.08 8.80
C SER A 137 11.93 -19.81 10.26
N LYS A 138 11.19 -18.95 10.97
CA LYS A 138 11.44 -18.61 12.38
C LYS A 138 10.81 -19.63 13.33
N LEU A 139 9.58 -20.05 13.06
CA LEU A 139 8.92 -21.13 13.82
C LEU A 139 9.66 -22.47 13.67
N GLY A 140 10.23 -22.75 12.49
CA GLY A 140 11.05 -23.92 12.24
C GLY A 140 12.38 -23.93 13.00
N THR A 141 13.00 -22.76 13.26
CA THR A 141 14.23 -22.70 14.06
C THR A 141 13.99 -22.94 15.55
N SER A 142 12.84 -22.54 16.10
CA SER A 142 12.40 -22.92 17.46
C SER A 142 12.14 -24.42 17.60
N SER A 143 11.72 -25.06 16.50
CA SER A 143 11.49 -26.52 16.43
C SER A 143 12.80 -27.32 16.32
N PHE A 144 13.88 -26.69 15.84
CA PHE A 144 15.21 -27.30 15.66
C PHE A 144 15.95 -27.61 16.99
N GLN A 145 15.45 -27.12 18.13
CA GLN A 145 15.90 -27.54 19.46
C GLN A 145 15.35 -28.92 19.89
N ARG A 146 14.48 -29.55 19.08
CA ARG A 146 13.99 -30.91 19.34
C ARG A 146 14.81 -31.94 18.56
N PRO A 147 15.34 -32.99 19.22
CA PRO A 147 16.04 -34.06 18.53
C PRO A 147 15.04 -34.89 17.71
N TRP A 148 15.27 -35.00 16.41
CA TRP A 148 14.87 -36.15 15.57
C TRP A 148 13.42 -36.67 15.70
N ARG A 149 12.40 -35.81 15.65
CA ARG A 149 11.16 -36.28 15.03
C ARG A 149 11.46 -36.37 13.54
N LEU A 150 11.36 -37.58 12.99
CA LEU A 150 11.39 -37.85 11.57
C LEU A 150 10.13 -37.22 10.96
N GLU A 151 10.05 -35.88 10.94
CA GLU A 151 8.92 -35.18 10.36
C GLU A 151 8.85 -35.59 8.90
N SER A 152 7.73 -36.19 8.51
CA SER A 152 7.52 -36.53 7.12
C SER A 152 7.47 -35.22 6.32
N ASN A 153 7.84 -35.28 5.04
CA ASN A 153 7.68 -34.12 4.14
C ASN A 153 6.23 -33.57 4.16
N ALA A 154 5.25 -34.42 4.49
CA ALA A 154 3.86 -34.03 4.64
C ALA A 154 3.62 -33.17 5.89
N ASP A 155 4.26 -33.46 7.02
CA ASP A 155 4.12 -32.69 8.26
C ASP A 155 4.69 -31.29 8.10
N VAL A 156 5.88 -31.19 7.50
CA VAL A 156 6.54 -29.91 7.20
C VAL A 156 5.69 -29.07 6.24
N ALA A 157 5.17 -29.70 5.18
CA ALA A 157 4.29 -29.02 4.23
C ALA A 157 2.99 -28.54 4.89
N LEU A 158 2.40 -29.33 5.79
CA LEU A 158 1.18 -28.98 6.49
C LEU A 158 1.40 -27.81 7.47
N GLN A 159 2.52 -27.80 8.19
CA GLN A 159 2.92 -26.66 9.03
C GLN A 159 3.05 -25.37 8.21
N PHE A 160 3.75 -25.43 7.07
CA PHE A 160 3.87 -24.28 6.17
C PHE A 160 2.50 -23.82 5.65
N MET A 161 1.62 -24.75 5.25
CA MET A 161 0.28 -24.43 4.77
C MET A 161 -0.59 -23.76 5.85
N ARG A 162 -0.46 -24.16 7.12
CA ARG A 162 -1.13 -23.49 8.25
C ARG A 162 -0.64 -22.06 8.42
N VAL A 163 0.68 -21.85 8.44
CA VAL A 163 1.29 -20.51 8.51
C VAL A 163 0.84 -19.64 7.33
N LEU A 164 0.86 -20.20 6.12
CA LEU A 164 0.44 -19.50 4.90
C LEU A 164 -1.02 -19.05 4.97
N LEU A 165 -1.92 -19.96 5.38
CA LEU A 165 -3.34 -19.62 5.50
C LEU A 165 -3.58 -18.63 6.64
N GLY A 166 -2.87 -18.76 7.76
CA GLY A 166 -2.91 -17.78 8.85
C GLY A 166 -2.51 -16.38 8.38
N CYS A 167 -1.40 -16.26 7.64
CA CYS A 167 -0.94 -14.98 7.09
C CYS A 167 -1.94 -14.41 6.08
N PHE A 168 -2.55 -15.27 5.26
CA PHE A 168 -3.59 -14.88 4.33
C PHE A 168 -4.82 -14.31 5.06
N ILE A 169 -5.33 -15.01 6.07
CA ILE A 169 -6.48 -14.59 6.88
C ILE A 169 -6.19 -13.25 7.57
N GLU A 170 -5.03 -13.10 8.21
CA GLU A 170 -4.64 -11.85 8.86
C GLU A 170 -4.53 -10.69 7.86
N THR A 171 -3.97 -10.93 6.67
CA THR A 171 -3.83 -9.92 5.62
C THR A 171 -5.20 -9.48 5.12
N VAL A 172 -6.10 -10.43 4.85
CA VAL A 172 -7.48 -10.14 4.44
C VAL A 172 -8.22 -9.37 5.53
N ALA A 173 -8.12 -9.81 6.80
CA ALA A 173 -8.75 -9.15 7.94
C ALA A 173 -8.26 -7.71 8.10
N PHE A 174 -6.95 -7.47 8.02
CA PHE A 174 -6.38 -6.14 8.09
C PHE A 174 -6.87 -5.25 6.94
N HIS A 175 -6.79 -5.71 5.69
CA HIS A 175 -7.23 -4.93 4.52
C HIS A 175 -8.74 -4.65 4.53
N ALA A 176 -9.56 -5.63 4.91
CA ALA A 176 -11.00 -5.47 5.07
C ALA A 176 -11.31 -4.47 6.19
N GLY A 177 -10.64 -4.60 7.34
CA GLY A 177 -10.80 -3.70 8.47
C GLY A 177 -10.45 -2.24 8.15
N ILE A 178 -9.35 -2.01 7.45
CA ILE A 178 -8.96 -0.65 6.99
C ILE A 178 -9.96 -0.11 5.96
N THR A 179 -10.41 -0.93 5.01
CA THR A 179 -11.35 -0.50 3.97
C THR A 179 -12.71 -0.15 4.58
N PHE A 180 -13.21 -0.98 5.50
CA PHE A 180 -14.45 -0.73 6.22
C PHE A 180 -14.36 0.50 7.12
N SER A 181 -13.28 0.63 7.90
CA SER A 181 -13.05 1.80 8.76
C SER A 181 -12.92 3.09 7.95
N SER A 182 -12.27 3.02 6.78
CA SER A 182 -12.22 4.14 5.84
C SER A 182 -13.63 4.52 5.38
N PHE A 183 -14.43 3.56 4.93
CA PHE A 183 -15.83 3.80 4.55
C PHE A 183 -16.61 4.51 5.66
N VAL A 184 -16.53 4.02 6.91
CA VAL A 184 -17.21 4.61 8.07
C VAL A 184 -16.72 6.04 8.33
N VAL A 185 -15.41 6.30 8.28
CA VAL A 185 -14.85 7.64 8.48
C VAL A 185 -15.30 8.60 7.37
N LEU A 186 -15.21 8.21 6.10
CA LEU A 186 -15.58 9.08 4.99
C LEU A 186 -17.08 9.43 5.03
N THR A 187 -17.94 8.44 5.28
CA THR A 187 -19.39 8.65 5.41
C THR A 187 -19.75 9.49 6.63
N SER A 188 -19.07 9.29 7.76
CA SER A 188 -19.26 10.10 8.97
C SER A 188 -18.86 11.55 8.74
N LEU A 189 -17.75 11.81 8.03
CA LEU A 189 -17.32 13.16 7.69
C LEU A 189 -18.33 13.88 6.78
N ASP A 190 -18.85 13.17 5.78
CA ASP A 190 -19.85 13.72 4.86
C ASP A 190 -21.16 14.03 5.61
N TRP A 191 -21.57 13.14 6.51
CA TRP A 191 -22.74 13.34 7.38
C TRP A 191 -22.58 14.51 8.34
N VAL A 192 -21.42 14.62 9.03
CA VAL A 192 -21.13 15.75 9.93
C VAL A 192 -21.10 17.07 9.17
N SER A 193 -20.48 17.11 7.99
CA SER A 193 -20.43 18.30 7.14
C SER A 193 -21.83 18.77 6.73
N ALA A 194 -22.71 17.81 6.34
CA ALA A 194 -24.10 18.09 6.02
C ALA A 194 -24.89 18.61 7.23
N ARG A 195 -24.67 18.03 8.42
CA ARG A 195 -25.37 18.42 9.65
C ARG A 195 -24.93 19.78 10.19
N LEU A 196 -23.67 20.15 10.00
CA LEU A 196 -23.12 21.43 10.46
C LEU A 196 -23.45 22.61 9.52
N ASN A 197 -24.28 22.41 8.49
CA ASN A 197 -24.65 23.43 7.48
C ASN A 197 -23.44 24.20 6.92
N ARG A 198 -22.27 23.56 6.85
CA ARG A 198 -21.08 24.21 6.30
C ARG A 198 -21.25 24.34 4.78
N PRO A 199 -20.82 25.47 4.18
CA PRO A 199 -20.83 25.60 2.72
C PRO A 199 -20.03 24.45 2.12
N LYS A 200 -20.64 23.76 1.16
CA LYS A 200 -20.10 22.54 0.54
C LYS A 200 -18.89 22.91 -0.30
N ALA A 201 -17.69 22.88 0.30
CA ALA A 201 -16.45 23.02 -0.45
C ALA A 201 -16.40 21.92 -1.52
N PRO A 202 -15.90 22.21 -2.73
CA PRO A 202 -15.77 21.19 -3.76
C PRO A 202 -14.88 20.06 -3.23
N PRO A 203 -15.28 18.78 -3.38
CA PRO A 203 -14.47 17.66 -2.93
C PRO A 203 -13.11 17.72 -3.63
N SER A 204 -12.05 17.34 -2.93
CA SER A 204 -10.71 17.33 -3.50
C SER A 204 -10.62 16.41 -4.72
N GLY A 205 -9.68 16.68 -5.63
CA GLY A 205 -9.49 15.85 -6.83
C GLY A 205 -9.25 14.37 -6.50
N VAL A 206 -8.56 14.10 -5.38
CA VAL A 206 -8.38 12.75 -4.84
C VAL A 206 -9.72 12.11 -4.45
N ARG A 207 -10.53 12.80 -3.63
CA ARG A 207 -11.84 12.32 -3.19
C ARG A 207 -12.79 12.03 -4.35
N GLN A 208 -12.73 12.82 -5.42
CA GLN A 208 -13.58 12.62 -6.61
C GLN A 208 -13.20 11.38 -7.41
N GLN A 209 -11.91 11.01 -7.45
CA GLN A 209 -11.42 9.86 -8.20
C GLN A 209 -11.21 8.61 -7.31
N LEU A 210 -11.49 8.72 -6.01
CA LEU A 210 -11.32 7.64 -5.06
C LEU A 210 -12.23 6.45 -5.40
N ARG A 211 -11.65 5.25 -5.43
CA ARG A 211 -12.34 3.97 -5.49
C ARG A 211 -11.87 3.13 -4.33
N TYR A 212 -12.73 2.27 -3.80
CA TYR A 212 -12.38 1.42 -2.66
C TYR A 212 -11.25 0.45 -2.98
N SER A 213 -11.03 0.05 -4.24
CA SER A 213 -9.88 -0.75 -4.65
C SER A 213 -8.52 -0.03 -4.53
N HIS A 214 -8.50 1.31 -4.48
CA HIS A 214 -7.25 2.04 -4.23
C HIS A 214 -6.72 1.85 -2.81
N ILE A 215 -7.60 1.60 -1.83
CA ILE A 215 -7.20 1.39 -0.43
C ILE A 215 -6.34 0.13 -0.28
N PRO A 216 -6.79 -1.08 -0.64
CA PRO A 216 -5.96 -2.28 -0.52
C PRO A 216 -4.73 -2.20 -1.42
N LEU A 217 -4.83 -1.61 -2.63
CA LEU A 217 -3.66 -1.42 -3.49
C LEU A 217 -2.61 -0.50 -2.85
N CYS A 218 -3.05 0.57 -2.19
CA CYS A 218 -2.18 1.45 -1.42
C CYS A 218 -1.50 0.72 -0.26
N LEU A 219 -2.24 -0.07 0.52
CA LEU A 219 -1.69 -0.87 1.60
C LEU A 219 -0.63 -1.85 1.11
N LEU A 220 -0.86 -2.51 -0.03
CA LEU A 220 0.12 -3.40 -0.65
C LEU A 220 1.38 -2.65 -1.06
N TYR A 221 1.25 -1.46 -1.66
CA TYR A 221 2.40 -0.63 -1.98
C TYR A 221 3.17 -0.15 -0.74
N SER A 222 2.46 0.26 0.31
CA SER A 222 3.07 0.67 1.59
C SER A 222 3.76 -0.46 2.34
N SER A 223 3.34 -1.71 2.09
CA SER A 223 4.00 -2.89 2.67
C SER A 223 5.37 -3.20 2.08
N LEU A 224 5.71 -2.64 0.90
CA LEU A 224 7.03 -2.83 0.29
C LEU A 224 8.17 -2.31 1.15
N THR A 225 7.98 -1.17 1.84
CA THR A 225 8.98 -0.64 2.78
C THR A 225 9.21 -1.61 3.94
N LYS A 226 8.14 -2.20 4.50
CA LYS A 226 8.23 -3.26 5.53
C LYS A 226 9.04 -4.44 5.01
N SER A 227 8.66 -5.00 3.86
CA SER A 227 9.32 -6.17 3.28
C SER A 227 10.79 -5.90 2.93
N PHE A 228 11.10 -4.70 2.44
CA PHE A 228 12.47 -4.29 2.15
C PHE A 228 13.34 -4.28 3.42
N LEU A 229 12.84 -3.71 4.51
CA LEU A 229 13.57 -3.68 5.79
C LEU A 229 13.71 -5.07 6.42
N LEU A 230 12.66 -5.90 6.36
CA LEU A 230 12.75 -7.29 6.81
C LEU A 230 13.75 -8.10 5.99
N PHE A 231 13.83 -7.85 4.68
CA PHE A 231 14.84 -8.44 3.83
C PHE A 231 16.26 -8.01 4.22
N LEU A 232 16.47 -6.71 4.51
CA LEU A 232 17.75 -6.22 5.02
C LEU A 232 18.12 -6.87 6.36
N LEU A 233 17.17 -7.02 7.28
CA LEU A 233 17.39 -7.72 8.56
C LEU A 233 17.68 -9.22 8.38
N SER A 234 17.12 -9.84 7.35
CA SER A 234 17.41 -11.23 7.01
C SER A 234 18.82 -11.42 6.46
N ILE A 235 19.36 -10.45 5.71
CA ILE A 235 20.73 -10.49 5.18
C ILE A 235 21.74 -10.09 6.26
N TRP A 236 21.39 -9.11 7.08
CA TRP A 236 22.25 -8.52 8.09
C TRP A 236 21.68 -8.76 9.49
N PRO A 237 21.73 -10.00 10.00
CA PRO A 237 21.23 -10.30 11.33
C PRO A 237 22.05 -9.52 12.38
N PRO A 238 21.43 -9.05 13.47
CA PRO A 238 22.17 -8.48 14.58
C PRO A 238 23.16 -9.53 15.11
N LEU A 239 24.40 -9.10 15.43
CA LEU A 239 25.35 -9.98 16.11
C LEU A 239 24.72 -10.41 17.44
N ARG A 240 24.42 -11.70 17.58
CA ARG A 240 24.10 -12.29 18.88
C ARG A 240 25.42 -12.41 19.63
N ASP A 241 25.64 -11.52 20.59
CA ASP A 241 26.82 -11.61 21.44
C ASP A 241 26.71 -12.91 22.27
N PRO A 242 27.69 -13.82 22.20
CA PRO A 242 27.64 -15.09 22.94
C PRO A 242 27.92 -14.92 24.44
N TYR A 243 28.26 -13.71 24.89
CA TYR A 243 28.54 -13.40 26.29
C TYR A 243 27.34 -12.74 26.97
N PRO A 244 27.09 -13.01 28.26
CA PRO A 244 26.02 -12.35 29.00
C PRO A 244 26.21 -10.83 28.92
N PRO A 245 25.13 -10.04 28.91
CA PRO A 245 25.20 -8.60 28.79
C PRO A 245 25.99 -8.07 29.99
N HIS A 246 27.27 -7.79 29.79
CA HIS A 246 27.92 -6.82 30.65
C HIS A 246 27.26 -5.50 30.31
N PRO A 247 26.77 -4.73 31.31
CA PRO A 247 26.32 -3.37 31.06
C PRO A 247 27.49 -2.68 30.36
N ARG A 248 27.31 -2.39 29.07
CA ARG A 248 28.34 -1.73 28.29
C ARG A 248 28.33 -0.28 28.74
N ASP A 249 29.01 -0.03 29.85
CA ASP A 249 29.27 1.32 30.32
C ASP A 249 30.26 1.96 29.33
N TYR A 250 29.69 2.54 28.28
CA TYR A 250 30.41 3.44 27.41
C TYR A 250 30.70 4.74 28.17
N ILE A 251 31.77 5.42 27.78
CA ILE A 251 32.17 6.72 28.40
C ILE A 251 31.04 7.77 28.32
N TYR A 252 30.10 7.59 27.39
CA TYR A 252 28.97 8.48 27.15
C TYR A 252 27.60 7.88 27.51
N THR A 253 27.55 6.84 28.34
CA THR A 253 26.28 6.24 28.74
C THR A 253 25.48 7.26 29.56
N LEU A 254 24.31 7.65 29.04
CA LEU A 254 23.40 8.56 29.72
C LEU A 254 22.76 7.82 30.89
N HIS A 255 23.20 8.13 32.11
CA HIS A 255 22.51 7.67 33.32
C HIS A 255 21.30 8.55 33.57
N VAL A 256 20.13 7.99 33.28
CA VAL A 256 18.86 8.66 33.55
C VAL A 256 18.42 8.29 34.96
N GLU A 257 18.43 9.25 35.88
CA GLU A 257 18.10 9.04 37.29
C GLU A 257 16.63 8.65 37.52
N ASN A 258 15.75 8.92 36.55
CA ASN A 258 14.34 8.59 36.68
C ASN A 258 14.09 7.12 36.28
N PRO A 259 13.54 6.28 37.17
CA PRO A 259 13.39 4.85 36.93
C PRO A 259 12.45 4.53 35.76
N ILE A 260 11.46 5.39 35.50
CA ILE A 260 10.53 5.22 34.38
C ILE A 260 11.27 5.50 33.07
N LEU A 261 12.03 6.59 33.00
CA LEU A 261 12.79 6.93 31.81
C LEU A 261 13.93 5.93 31.58
N GLN A 262 14.54 5.40 32.63
CA GLN A 262 15.52 4.32 32.51
C GLN A 262 14.86 3.06 31.95
N THR A 263 13.68 2.66 32.43
CA THR A 263 12.95 1.50 31.89
C THR A 263 12.59 1.69 30.41
N ILE A 264 12.16 2.90 30.03
CA ILE A 264 11.88 3.24 28.63
C ILE A 264 13.16 3.20 27.80
N TRP A 265 14.25 3.78 28.31
CA TRP A 265 15.54 3.83 27.63
C TRP A 265 16.10 2.43 27.41
N GLU A 266 16.09 1.59 28.45
CA GLU A 266 16.49 0.19 28.38
C GLU A 266 15.62 -0.61 27.41
N ALA A 267 14.33 -0.29 27.27
CA ALA A 267 13.47 -0.95 26.29
C ALA A 267 13.89 -0.68 24.82
N PHE A 268 14.71 0.35 24.57
CA PHE A 268 15.31 0.64 23.26
C PHE A 268 16.71 0.05 23.08
N ASP A 269 17.26 -0.65 24.08
CA ASP A 269 18.57 -1.28 23.93
C ASP A 269 18.53 -2.40 22.86
N ASP A 270 19.66 -2.58 22.19
CA ASP A 270 19.81 -3.50 21.06
C ASP A 270 19.51 -4.97 21.39
N ASP A 271 19.64 -5.35 22.67
CA ASP A 271 19.36 -6.67 23.21
C ASP A 271 17.89 -6.89 23.58
N LYS A 272 17.14 -5.81 23.90
CA LYS A 272 15.73 -5.86 24.31
C LYS A 272 14.76 -5.51 23.19
N LEU A 273 15.18 -4.73 22.19
CA LEU A 273 14.33 -4.29 21.08
C LEU A 273 14.23 -5.36 19.98
N ASP A 274 13.06 -6.01 19.84
CA ASP A 274 12.78 -6.86 18.68
C ASP A 274 12.58 -5.99 17.42
N ARG A 275 13.68 -5.80 16.69
CA ARG A 275 13.72 -5.02 15.44
C ARG A 275 12.74 -5.54 14.39
N GLU A 276 12.52 -6.85 14.32
CA GLU A 276 11.60 -7.39 13.34
C GLU A 276 10.15 -7.09 13.71
N TRP A 277 9.83 -7.15 15.01
CA TRP A 277 8.53 -6.71 15.54
C TRP A 277 8.30 -5.23 15.25
N VAL A 278 9.28 -4.36 15.53
CA VAL A 278 9.19 -2.92 15.25
C VAL A 278 8.95 -2.66 13.76
N VAL A 279 9.67 -3.35 12.87
CA VAL A 279 9.48 -3.20 11.42
C VAL A 279 8.09 -3.66 11.00
N ARG A 280 7.60 -4.81 11.50
CA ARG A 280 6.31 -5.37 11.11
C ARG A 280 5.13 -4.52 11.57
N ASN A 281 5.19 -4.05 12.81
CA ASN A 281 4.06 -3.45 13.48
C ASN A 281 4.13 -1.93 13.45
N VAL A 282 5.18 -1.33 13.99
CA VAL A 282 5.31 0.13 14.06
C VAL A 282 5.53 0.72 12.67
N LEU A 283 6.61 0.32 11.99
CA LEU A 283 6.97 0.92 10.70
C LEU A 283 5.99 0.53 9.60
N GLY A 284 5.50 -0.72 9.61
CA GLY A 284 4.45 -1.18 8.70
C GLY A 284 3.14 -0.41 8.84
N GLY A 285 2.69 -0.11 10.07
CA GLY A 285 1.49 0.70 10.28
C GLY A 285 1.69 2.17 9.95
N MET A 286 2.86 2.74 10.27
CA MET A 286 3.20 4.11 9.90
C MET A 286 3.25 4.30 8.38
N SER A 287 3.85 3.35 7.65
CA SER A 287 3.91 3.40 6.18
C SER A 287 2.52 3.27 5.56
N ALA A 288 1.68 2.36 6.08
CA ALA A 288 0.28 2.24 5.68
C ALA A 288 -0.52 3.52 5.95
N GLY A 289 -0.34 4.14 7.13
CA GLY A 289 -0.99 5.40 7.47
C GLY A 289 -0.57 6.55 6.55
N PHE A 290 0.71 6.63 6.19
CA PHE A 290 1.20 7.59 5.21
C PHE A 290 0.52 7.40 3.84
N GLY A 291 0.51 6.17 3.32
CA GLY A 291 -0.15 5.86 2.05
C GLY A 291 -1.64 6.19 2.09
N LEU A 292 -2.32 5.81 3.16
CA LEU A 292 -3.74 6.06 3.35
C LEU A 292 -4.08 7.55 3.35
N ARG A 293 -3.21 8.41 3.90
CA ARG A 293 -3.37 9.87 3.83
C ARG A 293 -3.36 10.40 2.40
N VAL A 294 -2.58 9.79 1.51
CA VAL A 294 -2.57 10.16 0.08
C VAL A 294 -3.88 9.79 -0.61
N VAL A 295 -4.55 8.73 -0.15
CA VAL A 295 -5.77 8.18 -0.77
C VAL A 295 -7.06 8.77 -0.20
N LEU A 296 -7.17 8.91 1.11
CA LEU A 296 -8.38 9.41 1.78
C LEU A 296 -8.47 10.94 1.80
N ASP A 297 -7.33 11.62 1.66
CA ASP A 297 -7.18 13.08 1.69
C ASP A 297 -7.92 13.71 2.89
N CYS A 298 -7.74 13.12 4.07
CA CYS A 298 -8.35 13.56 5.32
C CYS A 298 -7.30 13.96 6.35
N HIS A 299 -7.77 14.59 7.44
CA HIS A 299 -6.89 14.98 8.55
C HIS A 299 -6.17 13.75 9.13
N PRO A 300 -4.88 13.82 9.48
CA PRO A 300 -4.09 12.67 9.93
C PRO A 300 -4.70 11.91 11.13
N VAL A 301 -5.42 12.60 12.01
CA VAL A 301 -6.15 11.97 13.13
C VAL A 301 -7.16 10.92 12.65
N PHE A 302 -7.82 11.14 11.53
CA PHE A 302 -8.74 10.15 10.98
C PHE A 302 -8.01 8.95 10.39
N THR A 303 -6.88 9.18 9.72
CA THR A 303 -6.04 8.07 9.23
C THR A 303 -5.48 7.23 10.36
N THR A 304 -5.10 7.84 11.50
CA THR A 304 -4.63 7.08 12.67
C THR A 304 -5.77 6.26 13.28
N VAL A 305 -6.98 6.81 13.40
CA VAL A 305 -8.15 6.05 13.87
C VAL A 305 -8.42 4.85 12.97
N VAL A 306 -8.34 5.02 11.64
CA VAL A 306 -8.51 3.92 10.68
C VAL A 306 -7.46 2.84 10.89
N ILE A 307 -6.18 3.22 11.02
CA ILE A 307 -5.09 2.26 11.24
C ILE A 307 -5.27 1.49 12.56
N LEU A 308 -5.60 2.19 13.65
CA LEU A 308 -5.86 1.57 14.95
C LEU A 308 -7.05 0.60 14.91
N ALA A 309 -8.13 0.96 14.20
CA ALA A 309 -9.27 0.06 14.00
C ALA A 309 -8.87 -1.18 13.18
N GLY A 310 -8.09 -1.01 12.11
CA GLY A 310 -7.54 -2.13 11.33
C GLY A 310 -6.64 -3.04 12.15
N TRP A 311 -5.79 -2.48 13.01
CA TRP A 311 -4.98 -3.24 13.97
C TRP A 311 -5.84 -3.99 14.97
N GLY A 312 -6.86 -3.36 15.57
CA GLY A 312 -7.77 -4.03 16.49
C GLY A 312 -8.45 -5.24 15.85
N ILE A 313 -8.94 -5.09 14.62
CA ILE A 313 -9.55 -6.20 13.85
C ILE A 313 -8.52 -7.31 13.56
N LYS A 314 -7.32 -6.93 13.11
CA LYS A 314 -6.23 -7.88 12.84
C LYS A 314 -5.86 -8.66 14.11
N THR A 315 -5.69 -7.98 15.24
CA THR A 315 -5.34 -8.58 16.53
C THR A 315 -6.42 -9.54 17.03
N ALA A 316 -7.70 -9.16 16.91
CA ALA A 316 -8.81 -10.04 17.26
C ALA A 316 -8.80 -11.32 16.40
N VAL A 317 -8.56 -11.19 15.10
CA VAL A 317 -8.46 -12.33 14.18
C VAL A 317 -7.21 -13.17 14.49
N ALA A 318 -6.06 -12.55 14.75
CA ALA A 318 -4.83 -13.25 15.12
C ALA A 318 -5.02 -14.07 16.42
N GLY A 319 -5.77 -13.55 17.40
CA GLY A 319 -6.17 -14.26 18.61
C GLY A 319 -6.96 -15.54 18.36
N VAL A 320 -7.81 -15.54 17.34
CA VAL A 320 -8.58 -16.74 16.93
C VAL A 320 -7.72 -17.69 16.10
N VAL A 321 -6.89 -17.15 15.21
CA VAL A 321 -6.06 -17.92 14.28
C VAL A 321 -4.88 -18.59 15.00
N SER A 322 -4.36 -18.00 16.08
CA SER A 322 -3.19 -18.53 16.80
C SER A 322 -3.42 -19.92 17.37
N GLY A 323 -4.60 -20.21 17.93
CA GLY A 323 -4.94 -21.55 18.41
C GLY A 323 -4.99 -22.58 17.28
N TRP A 324 -5.43 -22.17 16.10
CA TRP A 324 -5.46 -23.05 14.92
C TRP A 324 -4.07 -23.27 14.30
N VAL A 325 -3.24 -22.22 14.23
CA VAL A 325 -1.86 -22.31 13.72
C VAL A 325 -0.97 -23.09 14.68
N GLY A 326 -1.11 -22.87 15.99
CA GLY A 326 -0.37 -23.55 17.05
C GLY A 326 -0.75 -25.03 17.25
N ALA A 327 -1.96 -25.42 16.83
CA ALA A 327 -2.50 -26.77 17.03
C ALA A 327 -2.31 -27.24 18.49
N ASP A 328 -1.67 -28.40 18.72
CA ASP A 328 -1.44 -28.97 20.06
C ASP A 328 -0.28 -28.30 20.83
N GLU A 329 0.42 -27.33 20.22
CA GLU A 329 1.59 -26.68 20.81
C GLU A 329 1.32 -25.21 21.14
N GLU A 330 0.99 -24.96 22.40
CA GLU A 330 0.71 -23.63 22.96
C GLU A 330 1.85 -22.63 22.68
N SER A 331 3.11 -23.07 22.73
CA SER A 331 4.28 -22.24 22.42
C SER A 331 4.31 -21.71 20.99
N VAL A 332 3.80 -22.46 20.01
CA VAL A 332 3.75 -22.01 18.61
C VAL A 332 2.67 -20.96 18.42
N GLY A 333 1.53 -21.12 19.11
CA GLY A 333 0.45 -20.14 19.14
C GLY A 333 0.87 -18.82 19.79
N GLU A 334 1.63 -18.86 20.88
CA GLU A 334 2.16 -17.66 21.55
C GLU A 334 3.17 -16.91 20.68
N VAL A 335 4.10 -17.63 20.04
CA VAL A 335 5.07 -17.03 19.12
C VAL A 335 4.36 -16.43 17.91
N TRP A 336 3.32 -17.08 17.39
CA TRP A 336 2.47 -16.50 16.34
C TRP A 336 1.83 -15.18 16.78
N LEU A 337 1.22 -15.14 17.97
CA LEU A 337 0.62 -13.92 18.51
C LEU A 337 1.64 -12.80 18.68
N ALA A 338 2.82 -13.11 19.21
CA ALA A 338 3.90 -12.13 19.38
C ALA A 338 4.27 -11.48 18.04
N TYR A 339 4.29 -12.23 16.94
CA TYR A 339 4.58 -11.70 15.60
C TYR A 339 3.39 -11.01 14.91
N SER A 340 2.17 -11.20 15.40
CA SER A 340 0.95 -10.72 14.75
C SER A 340 0.34 -9.50 15.42
N ILE A 341 0.54 -9.33 16.73
CA ILE A 341 0.01 -8.21 17.51
C ILE A 341 0.91 -6.98 17.36
N PRO A 342 0.35 -5.82 16.94
CA PRO A 342 1.07 -4.57 16.84
C PRO A 342 1.23 -3.78 18.13
#